data_AF-A0A087UHH3-F1
#
_entry.id   AF-A0A087UHH3-F1
#
_cell.length_a   1.000
_cell.length_b   1.000
_cell.length_c   1.000
_cell.angle_alpha   90.00
_cell.angle_beta   90.00
_cell.angle_gamma   90.00
#
_symmetry.space_group_name_H-M   'P 1'
#
loop_
_entity.id
_entity.type
_entity.pdbx_description
1 polymer ?
#
loop_
_entity_poly.entity_id
_entity_poly.type
_entity_poly.pdbx_seq_one_letter_code
_entity_poly.pdbx_strand_id
1 'polypeptide(L)'
;MIIEVTTSQPFRGIIHTRDYRTRECAAHGQGGRTTTLTLDLHADKDDPRYCGVQVRKPNSGDIIVALAVRVHPTLELSEDKYFFLRCGKAGFRNAR
;
A
#
# COMPACT_ATOMS: atom_id res chain seq x y z
N MET A 1 1.82 7.74 -3.95
CA MET A 1 1.52 6.45 -4.62
C MET A 1 0.07 6.09 -4.35
N ILE A 2 -0.68 5.69 -5.38
CA ILE A 2 -2.08 5.25 -5.22
C ILE A 2 -2.10 3.73 -5.39
N ILE A 3 -2.64 3.04 -4.40
CA ILE A 3 -2.78 1.59 -4.37
C ILE A 3 -4.27 1.29 -4.38
N GLU A 4 -4.71 0.56 -5.40
CA GLU A 4 -6.09 0.07 -5.48
C GLU A 4 -6.10 -1.43 -5.27
N VAL A 5 -6.86 -1.88 -4.28
CA VAL A 5 -7.09 -3.30 -4.01
C VAL A 5 -8.52 -3.63 -4.41
N THR A 6 -8.64 -4.53 -5.38
CA THR A 6 -9.93 -5.04 -5.84
C THR A 6 -10.13 -6.48 -5.39
N THR A 7 -11.22 -6.75 -4.70
CA THR A 7 -11.59 -8.05 -4.14
C THR A 7 -12.73 -8.70 -4.92
N SER A 8 -12.76 -10.04 -4.91
CA SER A 8 -13.82 -10.81 -5.56
C SER A 8 -15.17 -10.68 -4.84
N GLN A 9 -15.19 -10.30 -3.56
CA GLN A 9 -16.40 -10.11 -2.76
C GLN A 9 -16.36 -8.75 -2.05
N PRO A 10 -17.51 -8.22 -1.59
CA PRO A 10 -17.56 -7.05 -0.70
C PRO A 10 -16.54 -7.13 0.43
N PHE A 11 -15.70 -6.11 0.55
CA PHE A 11 -14.60 -6.06 1.52
C PHE A 11 -14.91 -5.04 2.63
N ARG A 12 -14.88 -5.52 3.88
CA ARG A 12 -15.04 -4.69 5.10
C ARG A 12 -13.82 -4.77 6.03
N GLY A 13 -12.72 -5.30 5.51
CA GLY A 13 -11.47 -5.41 6.25
C GLY A 13 -10.65 -4.12 6.20
N ILE A 14 -9.34 -4.25 6.32
CA ILE A 14 -8.40 -3.13 6.25
C ILE A 14 -7.24 -3.46 5.30
N ILE A 15 -6.81 -2.46 4.53
CA ILE A 15 -5.54 -2.48 3.81
C ILE A 15 -4.60 -1.50 4.51
N HIS A 16 -3.35 -1.89 4.75
CA HIS A 16 -2.38 -1.00 5.38
C HIS A 16 -0.95 -1.37 4.97
N THR A 17 0.00 -0.44 5.08
CA THR A 17 1.41 -0.80 4.88
C THR A 17 1.91 -1.64 6.07
N ARG A 18 2.77 -2.62 5.79
CA ARG A 18 3.26 -3.56 6.81
C ARG A 18 4.00 -2.77 7.90
N ASP A 19 3.68 -3.06 9.15
CA ASP A 19 4.26 -2.43 10.35
C ASP A 19 3.81 -0.97 10.62
N TYR A 20 3.03 -0.33 9.72
CA TYR A 20 2.46 1.01 9.93
C TYR A 20 0.93 0.94 9.86
N ARG A 21 0.27 0.89 11.03
CA ARG A 21 -1.19 0.79 11.17
C ARG A 21 -1.87 2.14 11.48
N THR A 22 -1.19 3.25 11.25
CA THR A 22 -1.74 4.59 11.45
C THR A 22 -2.81 4.88 10.41
N ARG A 23 -3.64 5.90 10.67
CA ARG A 23 -4.76 6.28 9.79
C ARG A 23 -4.26 6.70 8.41
N GLU A 24 -3.10 7.34 8.35
CA GLU A 24 -2.46 7.84 7.13
C GLU A 24 -1.94 6.70 6.25
N CYS A 25 -1.65 5.55 6.85
CA CYS A 25 -1.04 4.39 6.20
C CYS A 25 -2.01 3.23 6.00
N ALA A 26 -3.30 3.45 6.25
CA ALA A 26 -4.35 2.45 6.18
C ALA A 26 -5.63 2.97 5.52
N ALA A 27 -6.39 2.05 4.93
CA ALA A 27 -7.72 2.32 4.40
C ALA A 27 -8.67 1.16 4.74
N HIS A 28 -9.89 1.49 5.15
CA HIS A 28 -10.92 0.53 5.52
C HIS A 28 -11.83 0.22 4.34
N GLY A 29 -12.11 -1.05 4.12
CA GLY A 29 -13.15 -1.49 3.20
C GLY A 29 -14.52 -1.04 3.69
N GLN A 30 -15.29 -0.41 2.82
CA GLN A 30 -16.64 0.10 3.14
C GLN A 30 -17.76 -0.83 2.65
N GLY A 31 -17.45 -2.11 2.39
CA GLY A 31 -18.40 -3.06 1.78
C GLY A 31 -18.48 -2.99 0.25
N GLY A 32 -17.68 -2.14 -0.39
CA GLY A 32 -17.42 -2.20 -1.82
C GLY A 32 -16.42 -3.31 -2.17
N ARG A 33 -16.19 -3.53 -3.47
CA ARG A 33 -15.15 -4.45 -3.97
C ARG A 33 -13.79 -3.78 -4.16
N THR A 34 -13.75 -2.46 -4.14
CA THR A 34 -12.54 -1.68 -4.38
C THR A 34 -12.24 -0.86 -3.14
N THR A 35 -10.99 -0.91 -2.68
CA THR A 35 -10.50 -0.08 -1.57
C THR A 35 -9.20 0.58 -2.01
N THR A 36 -9.12 1.89 -1.84
CA THR A 36 -7.99 2.70 -2.29
C THR A 36 -7.19 3.21 -1.09
N LEU A 37 -5.87 3.07 -1.17
CA LEU A 37 -4.90 3.60 -0.21
C LEU A 37 -3.94 4.54 -0.93
N THR A 38 -3.82 5.76 -0.43
CA THR A 38 -2.90 6.77 -0.97
C THR A 38 -1.77 6.99 0.01
N LEU A 39 -0.54 6.84 -0.45
CA LEU A 39 0.67 7.00 0.35
C LEU A 39 1.46 8.22 -0.09
N ASP A 40 1.96 8.97 0.88
CA ASP A 40 2.95 10.03 0.67
C ASP A 40 4.33 9.39 0.41
N LEU A 41 4.97 9.78 -0.69
CA LEU A 41 6.30 9.28 -1.06
C LEU A 41 7.43 10.22 -0.61
N HIS A 42 7.07 11.39 -0.08
CA HIS A 42 7.99 12.44 0.33
C HIS A 42 8.00 12.66 1.85
N ALA A 43 7.20 11.91 2.59
CA ALA A 43 7.22 11.93 4.05
C ALA A 43 8.54 11.36 4.59
N ASP A 44 9.19 12.11 5.48
CA ASP A 44 10.37 11.66 6.21
C ASP A 44 9.99 10.75 7.39
N LYS A 45 10.93 9.98 7.93
CA LYS A 45 10.64 8.97 8.98
C LYS A 45 9.97 9.52 10.24
N ASP A 46 10.17 10.79 10.55
CA ASP A 46 9.58 11.46 11.71
C ASP A 46 8.19 12.06 11.41
N ASP A 47 7.75 12.04 10.14
CA ASP A 47 6.43 12.50 9.72
C ASP A 47 5.37 11.38 9.94
N PRO A 48 4.22 11.67 10.55
CA PRO A 48 3.12 10.71 10.71
C PRO A 48 2.62 10.06 9.41
N ARG A 49 2.86 10.70 8.26
CA ARG A 49 2.52 10.19 6.92
C ARG A 49 3.55 9.21 6.37
N TYR A 50 4.64 8.97 7.09
CA TYR A 50 5.64 7.98 6.69
C TYR A 50 5.13 6.56 6.92
N CYS A 51 4.85 5.88 5.81
CA CYS A 51 4.22 4.56 5.80
C CYS A 51 5.20 3.42 5.48
N GLY A 52 6.49 3.57 5.84
CA GLY A 52 7.50 2.53 5.61
C GLY A 52 7.91 2.36 4.14
N VAL A 53 7.74 3.41 3.34
CA VAL A 53 8.15 3.43 1.93
C VAL A 53 9.68 3.30 1.85
N GLN A 54 10.16 2.33 1.07
CA GLN A 54 11.59 2.05 0.90
C GLN A 54 12.07 2.45 -0.49
N VAL A 55 13.13 3.25 -0.56
CA VAL A 55 13.82 3.58 -1.81
C VAL A 55 14.99 2.61 -1.98
N ARG A 56 14.98 1.79 -3.03
CA ARG A 56 15.93 0.67 -3.17
C ARG A 56 17.37 1.12 -3.43
N LYS A 57 17.53 2.20 -4.19
CA LYS A 57 18.80 2.90 -4.45
C LYS A 57 18.54 4.40 -4.53
N PRO A 58 19.37 5.26 -3.90
CA PRO A 58 19.29 6.70 -4.12
C PRO A 58 19.25 7.02 -5.62
N ASN A 59 18.39 7.96 -6.02
CA ASN A 59 18.23 8.43 -7.41
C ASN A 59 17.68 7.44 -8.45
N SER A 60 17.43 6.17 -8.08
CA SER A 60 16.86 5.19 -9.03
C SER A 60 15.40 5.44 -9.38
N GLY A 61 14.65 6.07 -8.47
CA GLY A 61 13.19 6.15 -8.55
C GLY A 61 12.49 4.81 -8.29
N ASP A 62 13.22 3.77 -7.84
CA ASP A 62 12.63 2.50 -7.42
C ASP A 62 12.13 2.59 -5.98
N ILE A 63 10.82 2.43 -5.84
CA ILE A 63 10.09 2.48 -4.58
C ILE A 63 9.49 1.11 -4.30
N ILE A 64 9.61 0.65 -3.06
CA ILE A 64 9.04 -0.60 -2.57
C ILE A 64 8.15 -0.31 -1.37
N VAL A 65 6.97 -0.93 -1.35
CA VAL A 65 6.03 -0.88 -0.23
C VAL A 65 5.58 -2.30 0.09
N ALA A 66 5.69 -2.70 1.36
CA ALA A 66 5.05 -3.91 1.86
C ALA A 66 3.61 -3.57 2.26
N LEU A 67 2.63 -4.27 1.70
CA LEU A 67 1.20 -4.06 1.94
C LEU A 67 0.61 -5.30 2.61
N ALA A 68 -0.22 -5.10 3.62
CA ALA A 68 -1.08 -6.11 4.22
C ALA A 68 -2.54 -5.84 3.86
N VAL A 69 -3.25 -6.87 3.43
CA VAL A 69 -4.70 -6.87 3.19
C VAL A 69 -5.30 -7.86 4.18
N ARG A 70 -6.10 -7.35 5.12
CA ARG A 70 -6.64 -8.15 6.22
C ARG A 70 -8.15 -8.18 6.18
N VAL A 71 -8.72 -9.36 6.45
CA VAL A 71 -10.18 -9.53 6.47
C VAL A 71 -10.79 -8.84 7.69
N HIS A 72 -10.08 -8.84 8.82
CA HIS A 72 -10.50 -8.16 10.05
C HIS A 72 -9.61 -6.93 10.33
N PRO A 73 -10.17 -5.78 10.78
CA PRO A 73 -9.37 -4.57 11.02
C PRO A 73 -8.30 -4.70 12.10
N THR A 74 -8.52 -5.55 13.11
CA THR A 74 -7.67 -5.65 14.30
C THR A 74 -7.00 -7.00 14.50
N LEU A 75 -7.53 -8.07 13.90
CA LEU A 75 -7.05 -9.43 14.13
C LEU A 75 -6.21 -9.87 12.95
N GLU A 76 -5.09 -10.54 13.24
CA GLU A 76 -4.31 -11.21 12.21
C GLU A 76 -4.88 -12.61 12.01
N LEU A 77 -5.31 -12.91 10.79
CA LEU A 77 -5.93 -14.18 10.45
C LEU A 77 -5.10 -14.91 9.39
N SER A 78 -5.25 -16.23 9.30
CA SER A 78 -4.57 -17.06 8.29
C SER A 78 -4.94 -16.68 6.85
N GLU A 79 -6.06 -15.97 6.68
CA GLU A 79 -6.56 -15.51 5.38
C GLU A 79 -5.91 -14.21 4.91
N ASP A 80 -5.20 -13.50 5.80
CA ASP A 80 -4.54 -12.24 5.48
C ASP A 80 -3.54 -12.41 4.33
N LYS A 81 -3.47 -11.41 3.45
CA LYS A 81 -2.60 -11.43 2.27
C LYS A 81 -1.56 -10.34 2.39
N TYR A 82 -0.33 -10.67 2.00
CA TYR A 82 0.80 -9.75 2.03
C TYR A 82 1.37 -9.59 0.63
N PHE A 83 1.62 -8.35 0.23
CA PHE A 83 2.14 -8.00 -1.08
C PHE A 83 3.38 -7.12 -0.95
N PHE A 84 4.34 -7.31 -1.85
CA PHE A 84 5.43 -6.37 -2.05
C PHE A 84 5.20 -5.63 -3.36
N LEU A 85 4.80 -4.37 -3.26
CA LEU A 85 4.57 -3.52 -4.41
C LEU A 85 5.87 -2.80 -4.77
N ARG A 86 6.25 -2.84 -6.04
CA ARG A 86 7.38 -2.07 -6.56
C ARG A 86 6.88 -1.10 -7.63
N CYS A 87 7.19 0.17 -7.46
CA CYS A 87 7.01 1.19 -8.47
C CYS A 87 8.38 1.71 -8.86
N GLY A 88 8.76 1.55 -10.13
CA GLY A 88 10.01 2.09 -10.67
C GLY A 88 9.72 3.07 -11.79
N LYS A 89 10.73 3.84 -12.23
CA LYS A 89 10.62 4.59 -13.48
C LYS A 89 10.31 3.61 -14.61
N ALA A 90 9.18 3.79 -15.28
CA ALA A 90 8.88 3.07 -16.50
C ALA A 90 9.99 3.37 -17.51
N GLY A 91 10.65 2.33 -18.03
CA GLY A 91 11.50 2.49 -19.22
C GLY A 91 10.68 3.14 -20.33
N PHE A 92 11.30 4.04 -21.10
CA PHE A 92 10.67 4.74 -22.20
C PHE A 92 9.85 3.76 -23.06
N ARG A 93 8.52 3.91 -23.09
CA ARG A 93 7.71 3.29 -24.15
C ARG A 93 7.99 4.09 -25.41
N ASN A 94 8.77 3.55 -26.33
CA ASN A 94 8.76 4.04 -27.71
C ASN A 94 7.32 3.88 -28.21
N ALA A 95 6.57 4.98 -28.24
CA ALA A 95 5.34 5.05 -29.00
C ALA A 95 5.73 4.91 -30.47
N ARG A 96 5.33 3.79 -31.09
CA ARG A 96 5.46 3.57 -32.53
C ARG A 96 4.13 3.89 -33.18
#